data_AF-A0A151N979-F1
#
_entry.id   AF-A0A151N979-F1
#
_cell.length_a   1.000
_cell.length_b   1.000
_cell.length_c   1.000
_cell.angle_alpha   90.00
_cell.angle_beta   90.00
_cell.angle_gamma   90.00
#
_symmetry.space_group_name_H-M   'P 1'
#
loop_
_entity.id
_entity.type
_entity.pdbx_description
1 polymer ?
#
loop_
_entity_poly.entity_id
_entity_poly.type
_entity_poly.pdbx_seq_one_letter_code
_entity_poly.pdbx_strand_id
1 'polypeptide(L)'
;MKRKSPWKKMGFPRVLTMKGMDDVFKLLDGYLAFFDENNPNCKRSAKVARLMKEANACYTELYRESRHCSVQSSLDKFFRKQDSTTRLNQPTLSPSLLWGSQPLPSFDVFNLDEDLAPH
;
A
#
# COMPACT_ATOMS: atom_id res chain seq x y z
N MET A 1 33.24 24.06 33.34
CA MET A 1 32.95 24.30 31.91
C MET A 1 31.62 23.64 31.52
N LYS A 2 30.56 24.41 31.26
CA LYS A 2 29.29 23.89 30.71
C LYS A 2 29.40 23.87 29.18
N ARG A 3 29.51 22.68 28.57
CA ARG A 3 29.46 22.53 27.10
C ARG A 3 28.02 22.81 26.67
N LYS A 4 27.75 23.95 26.02
CA LYS A 4 26.46 24.20 25.37
C LYS A 4 26.48 23.43 24.04
N SER A 5 25.60 22.44 23.91
CA SER A 5 25.43 21.70 22.65
C SER A 5 24.98 22.65 21.53
N PRO A 6 25.51 22.53 20.31
CA PRO A 6 25.33 23.52 19.24
C PRO A 6 23.98 23.39 18.50
N TRP A 7 23.13 22.44 18.89
CA TRP A 7 21.85 22.20 18.24
C TRP A 7 20.79 23.20 18.74
N LYS A 8 20.95 24.46 18.30
CA LYS A 8 19.90 25.47 18.36
C LYS A 8 18.68 24.91 17.62
N LYS A 9 17.58 24.67 18.34
CA LYS A 9 16.30 24.24 17.79
C LYS A 9 15.78 25.31 16.82
N MET A 10 16.01 25.16 15.52
CA MET A 10 15.16 25.80 14.51
C MET A 10 13.94 24.89 14.33
N GLY A 11 12.79 25.36 14.83
CA GLY A 11 11.53 24.65 14.82
C GLY A 11 10.89 24.65 13.44
N PHE A 12 11.37 23.79 12.55
CA PHE A 12 10.54 23.29 11.45
C PHE A 12 9.87 22.00 11.92
N PRO A 13 8.58 21.79 11.60
CA PRO A 13 7.92 20.51 11.85
C PRO A 13 8.76 19.39 11.22
N ARG A 14 9.22 18.44 12.03
CA ARG A 14 9.88 17.23 11.51
C ARG A 14 8.81 16.31 10.96
N VAL A 15 8.53 16.45 9.66
CA VAL A 15 7.54 15.63 8.95
C VAL A 15 8.26 14.56 8.14
N LEU A 16 7.90 13.30 8.37
CA LEU A 16 8.27 12.20 7.49
C LEU A 16 7.40 12.30 6.23
N THR A 17 7.98 12.81 5.14
CA THR A 17 7.27 12.90 3.87
C THR A 17 7.37 11.57 3.12
N MET A 18 6.30 11.19 2.41
CA MET A 18 6.29 9.98 1.57
C MET A 18 7.48 9.95 0.60
N LYS A 19 7.71 11.07 -0.09
CA LYS A 19 8.86 11.24 -1.01
C LYS A 19 10.20 11.05 -0.29
N GLY A 20 10.36 11.63 0.90
CA GLY A 20 11.58 11.47 1.68
C GLY A 20 11.83 10.02 2.09
N MET A 21 10.78 9.30 2.50
CA MET A 21 10.88 7.87 2.81
C MET A 21 11.22 7.03 1.57
N ASP A 22 10.57 7.32 0.43
CA ASP A 22 10.87 6.71 -0.87
C ASP A 22 12.35 6.85 -1.24
N ASP A 23 12.88 8.08 -1.14
CA ASP A 23 14.27 8.38 -1.49
C ASP A 23 15.26 7.65 -0.56
N VAL A 24 14.96 7.57 0.75
CA VAL A 24 15.79 6.85 1.72
C VAL A 24 15.76 5.35 1.52
N PHE A 25 14.59 4.75 1.26
CA PHE A 25 14.51 3.30 1.03
C PHE A 25 15.26 2.88 -0.24
N LYS A 26 15.18 3.66 -1.32
CA LYS A 26 15.99 3.42 -2.52
C LYS A 26 17.50 3.42 -2.22
N LEU A 27 17.95 4.35 -1.37
CA LEU A 27 19.35 4.41 -0.97
C LEU A 27 19.76 3.19 -0.14
N LEU A 28 18.89 2.75 0.78
CA LEU A 28 19.12 1.54 1.58
C LEU A 28 19.19 0.28 0.71
N ASP A 29 18.29 0.16 -0.26
CA ASP A 29 18.29 -0.96 -1.20
C ASP A 29 19.57 -0.98 -2.05
N GLY A 30 19.99 0.18 -2.56
CA GLY A 30 21.26 0.32 -3.29
C GLY A 30 22.48 -0.03 -2.43
N TYR A 31 22.49 0.41 -1.16
CA TYR A 31 23.52 0.05 -0.19
C TYR A 31 23.59 -1.47 0.01
N LEU A 32 22.46 -2.15 0.20
CA LEU A 32 22.42 -3.60 0.40
C LEU A 32 22.84 -4.37 -0.85
N ALA A 33 22.39 -3.94 -2.03
CA ALA A 33 22.77 -4.55 -3.31
C ALA A 33 24.28 -4.46 -3.54
N PHE A 34 24.91 -3.32 -3.21
CA PHE A 34 26.35 -3.16 -3.32
C PHE A 34 27.12 -4.22 -2.50
N PHE A 35 26.72 -4.47 -1.25
CA PHE A 35 27.36 -5.51 -0.44
C PHE A 35 27.07 -6.91 -0.92
N ASP A 36 25.89 -7.15 -1.50
CA ASP A 36 25.58 -8.48 -2.01
C ASP A 36 26.45 -8.84 -3.23
N GLU A 37 26.67 -7.87 -4.12
CA GLU A 37 27.46 -8.06 -5.34
C GLU A 37 28.98 -8.05 -5.08
N ASN A 38 29.46 -7.20 -4.17
CA ASN A 38 30.90 -6.96 -4.00
C ASN A 38 31.52 -7.71 -2.81
N ASN A 39 30.74 -8.37 -1.96
CA ASN A 39 31.27 -9.08 -0.80
C ASN A 39 31.52 -10.55 -1.14
N PRO A 40 32.78 -11.04 -1.10
CA PRO A 40 33.08 -12.45 -1.36
C PRO A 40 32.46 -13.39 -0.32
N ASN A 41 32.02 -12.86 0.84
CA ASN A 41 31.31 -13.61 1.86
C ASN A 41 29.82 -13.26 1.86
N CYS A 42 29.05 -14.03 1.10
CA CYS A 42 27.59 -13.89 1.01
C CYS A 42 26.86 -14.04 2.36
N LYS A 43 27.39 -14.83 3.30
CA LYS A 43 26.80 -14.95 4.65
C LYS A 43 26.90 -13.65 5.43
N ARG A 44 27.97 -12.88 5.20
CA ARG A 44 28.18 -11.57 5.83
C ARG A 44 27.23 -10.53 5.23
N SER A 45 27.11 -10.44 3.91
CA SER A 45 26.15 -9.52 3.26
C SER A 45 24.71 -9.84 3.66
N ALA A 46 24.33 -11.13 3.65
CA ALA A 46 23.01 -11.57 4.09
C ALA A 46 22.70 -11.20 5.55
N LYS A 47 23.67 -11.34 6.46
CA LYS A 47 23.50 -10.93 7.86
C LYS A 47 23.25 -9.42 7.99
N VAL A 48 23.99 -8.60 7.24
CA VAL A 48 23.80 -7.14 7.23
C VAL A 48 22.42 -6.78 6.68
N ALA A 49 22.03 -7.38 5.55
CA ALA A 49 20.72 -7.17 4.96
C ALA A 49 19.57 -7.48 5.94
N ARG A 50 19.67 -8.59 6.68
CA ARG A 50 18.67 -8.95 7.70
C ARG A 50 18.60 -7.90 8.82
N LEU A 51 19.74 -7.52 9.39
CA LEU A 51 19.79 -6.54 10.48
C LEU A 51 19.27 -5.16 10.05
N MET A 52 19.60 -4.73 8.83
CA MET A 52 19.11 -3.46 8.28
C MET A 52 17.60 -3.48 8.06
N LYS A 53 17.04 -4.59 7.56
CA LYS A 53 15.58 -4.75 7.42
C LYS A 53 14.89 -4.72 8.78
N GLU A 54 15.43 -5.43 9.77
CA GLU A 54 14.90 -5.46 11.13
C GLU A 54 14.94 -4.07 11.78
N ALA A 55 16.06 -3.37 11.69
CA ALA A 55 16.22 -2.03 12.23
C ALA A 55 15.29 -0.98 11.60
N ASN A 56 14.87 -1.20 10.34
CA ASN A 56 13.97 -0.29 9.61
C ASN A 56 12.53 -0.80 9.50
N ALA A 57 12.16 -1.87 10.22
CA ALA A 57 10.84 -2.49 10.12
C ALA A 57 9.71 -1.49 10.44
N CYS A 58 9.84 -0.73 11.53
CA CYS A 58 8.83 0.24 11.94
C CYS A 58 8.60 1.36 10.90
N TYR A 59 9.66 1.83 10.24
CA TYR A 59 9.54 2.83 9.18
C TYR A 59 8.96 2.23 7.90
N THR A 60 9.23 0.96 7.64
CA THR A 60 8.65 0.23 6.50
C THR A 60 7.14 0.09 6.66
N GLU A 61 6.69 -0.20 7.88
CA GLU A 61 5.26 -0.26 8.23
C GLU A 61 4.59 1.12 8.04
N LEU A 62 5.15 2.17 8.64
CA LEU A 62 4.63 3.54 8.48
C LEU A 62 4.49 3.97 7.02
N TYR A 63 5.48 3.61 6.20
CA TYR A 63 5.46 3.89 4.78
C TYR A 63 4.34 3.15 4.04
N ARG A 64 4.15 1.86 4.35
CA ARG A 64 3.08 1.03 3.77
C ARG A 64 1.71 1.59 4.14
N GLU A 65 1.49 1.90 5.41
CA GLU A 65 0.25 2.51 5.89
C GLU A 65 -0.05 3.81 5.13
N SER A 66 0.96 4.68 5.04
CA SER A 66 0.83 5.97 4.36
C SER A 66 0.55 5.80 2.85
N ARG A 67 1.11 4.76 2.21
CA ARG A 67 0.82 4.40 0.81
C ARG A 67 -0.62 3.92 0.65
N HIS A 68 -1.09 3.02 1.52
CA HIS A 68 -2.45 2.49 1.47
C HIS A 68 -3.50 3.60 1.65
N CYS A 69 -3.32 4.51 2.61
CA CYS A 69 -4.22 5.64 2.80
C CYS A 69 -4.24 6.57 1.59
N SER A 70 -3.09 6.84 0.97
CA SER A 70 -3.02 7.66 -0.24
C SER A 70 -3.73 7.03 -1.44
N VAL A 71 -3.57 5.71 -1.63
CA VAL A 71 -4.24 4.97 -2.71
C VAL A 71 -5.74 4.95 -2.50
N GLN A 72 -6.19 4.65 -1.28
CA GLN A 72 -7.62 4.63 -0.93
C GLN A 72 -8.26 6.01 -1.16
N SER A 73 -7.62 7.10 -0.71
CA SER A 73 -8.13 8.46 -0.95
C SER A 73 -8.22 8.79 -2.45
N SER A 74 -7.31 8.28 -3.27
CA SER A 74 -7.35 8.47 -4.73
C SER A 74 -8.54 7.72 -5.36
N LEU A 75 -8.80 6.49 -4.92
CA LEU A 75 -9.94 5.70 -5.40
C LEU A 75 -11.27 6.33 -4.99
N ASP A 76 -11.41 6.75 -3.74
CA ASP A 76 -12.63 7.41 -3.25
C ASP A 76 -12.97 8.67 -4.06
N LYS A 77 -11.95 9.46 -4.44
CA LYS A 77 -12.13 10.62 -5.31
C LYS A 77 -12.59 10.24 -6.72
N PHE A 78 -12.08 9.13 -7.26
CA PHE A 78 -12.47 8.64 -8.58
C PHE A 78 -13.94 8.21 -8.60
N PHE A 79 -14.38 7.40 -7.63
CA PHE A 79 -15.76 6.92 -7.57
C PHE A 79 -16.77 8.04 -7.31
N ARG A 80 -16.48 8.97 -6.38
CA ARG A 80 -17.35 10.15 -6.16
C ARG A 80 -17.50 11.03 -7.39
N LYS A 81 -16.48 11.08 -8.27
CA LYS A 81 -16.53 11.84 -9.53
C LYS A 81 -17.45 11.16 -10.58
N GLN A 82 -17.55 9.84 -10.57
CA GLN A 82 -18.54 9.12 -11.39
C GLN A 82 -19.96 9.35 -10.87
N ASP A 83 -20.19 9.26 -9.56
CA ASP A 83 -21.53 9.46 -8.98
C ASP A 83 -22.09 10.86 -9.23
N SER A 84 -21.22 11.88 -9.26
CA SER A 84 -21.60 13.26 -9.56
C SER A 84 -21.81 13.53 -11.05
N THR A 85 -21.23 12.72 -11.94
CA THR A 85 -21.47 12.81 -13.39
C THR A 85 -22.78 12.09 -13.78
N THR A 86 -23.13 11.01 -13.07
CA THR A 86 -24.38 10.26 -13.32
C THR A 86 -25.63 10.99 -12.80
N ARG A 87 -25.50 11.92 -11.84
CA ARG A 87 -26.64 12.68 -11.30
C ARG A 87 -27.15 13.86 -12.15
N LEU A 88 -26.56 14.17 -13.30
CA LEU A 88 -27.08 15.23 -14.20
C LEU A 88 -27.94 14.71 -15.36
N ASN A 89 -28.07 13.38 -15.51
CA ASN A 89 -28.94 12.77 -16.53
C ASN A 89 -29.99 11.88 -15.85
N GLN A 90 -30.85 12.47 -15.02
CA GLN A 90 -32.07 11.81 -14.58
C GLN A 90 -33.25 12.42 -15.36
N PRO A 91 -33.87 11.69 -16.31
CA PRO A 91 -35.24 11.97 -16.70
C PRO A 91 -36.12 11.65 -15.48
N THR A 92 -36.77 12.67 -14.96
CA THR A 92 -37.82 12.56 -13.94
C THR A 92 -38.94 11.67 -14.48
N LEU A 93 -39.09 10.45 -13.97
CA LEU A 93 -40.36 9.72 -14.08
C LEU A 93 -40.74 9.06 -12.74
N SER A 94 -42.00 9.31 -12.40
CA SER A 94 -42.74 9.06 -11.16
C SER A 94 -42.81 7.58 -10.74
N PRO A 95 -43.12 7.29 -9.46
CA PRO A 95 -43.34 5.93 -8.99
C PRO A 95 -44.78 5.50 -9.25
N SER A 96 -45.00 4.53 -10.14
CA SER A 96 -46.29 3.84 -10.29
C SER A 96 -46.13 2.44 -10.87
N LEU A 97 -46.29 1.45 -9.99
CA LEU A 97 -46.95 0.14 -10.15
C LEU A 97 -46.58 -0.82 -11.30
N LEU A 98 -46.11 -2.01 -10.84
CA LEU A 98 -46.69 -3.34 -11.10
C LEU A 98 -46.54 -3.98 -12.49
N TRP A 99 -45.49 -4.80 -12.64
CA TRP A 99 -45.41 -6.11 -13.33
C TRP A 99 -43.93 -6.52 -13.27
N GLY A 100 -43.50 -7.73 -12.99
CA GLY A 100 -44.10 -9.04 -12.83
C GLY A 100 -42.93 -9.98 -12.50
N SER A 101 -43.22 -11.07 -11.80
CA SER A 101 -42.25 -12.09 -11.42
C SER A 101 -41.51 -12.63 -12.65
N GLN A 102 -40.18 -12.59 -12.65
CA GLN A 102 -39.37 -13.52 -13.43
C GLN A 102 -38.31 -14.19 -12.54
N PRO A 103 -38.09 -15.51 -12.69
CA PRO A 103 -37.21 -16.27 -11.82
C PRO A 103 -35.74 -15.99 -12.16
N LEU A 104 -34.90 -15.98 -11.12
CA LEU A 104 -33.45 -16.00 -11.25
C LEU A 104 -33.01 -17.23 -12.09
N PRO A 105 -32.03 -17.11 -13.00
CA PRO A 105 -31.41 -18.30 -13.57
C PRO A 105 -30.70 -19.06 -12.45
N SER A 106 -31.11 -20.32 -12.26
CA SER A 106 -30.43 -21.31 -11.41
C SER A 106 -29.01 -21.48 -11.93
N PHE A 107 -28.02 -21.11 -11.13
CA PHE A 107 -26.64 -21.54 -11.37
C PHE A 107 -26.45 -22.85 -10.62
N ASP A 108 -26.81 -23.94 -11.29
CA ASP A 108 -26.41 -25.27 -10.86
C ASP A 108 -25.03 -25.62 -11.45
N VAL A 109 -24.22 -26.22 -10.58
CA VAL A 109 -23.07 -27.08 -10.87
C VAL A 109 -21.76 -26.41 -11.30
N PHE A 110 -20.90 -26.16 -10.30
CA PHE A 110 -19.56 -26.74 -10.35
C PHE A 110 -19.39 -27.62 -9.10
N ASN A 111 -19.75 -28.89 -9.26
CA ASN A 111 -19.15 -29.96 -8.47
C ASN A 111 -17.69 -30.07 -8.94
N LEU A 112 -16.75 -29.76 -8.05
CA LEU A 112 -15.38 -30.25 -8.12
C LEU A 112 -15.05 -30.85 -6.76
N ASP A 113 -15.64 -32.01 -6.52
CA ASP A 113 -15.05 -33.01 -5.64
C ASP A 113 -14.26 -33.99 -6.52
N GLU A 114 -13.35 -34.75 -5.90
CA GLU A 114 -12.43 -35.73 -6.49
C GLU A 114 -11.10 -35.15 -7.03
N ASP A 115 -10.09 -34.99 -6.17
CA ASP A 115 -9.16 -36.03 -5.66
C ASP A 115 -8.05 -36.35 -6.67
N LEU A 116 -6.81 -36.02 -6.29
CA LEU A 116 -5.62 -36.82 -6.60
C LEU A 116 -4.47 -36.43 -5.65
N ALA A 117 -4.11 -37.41 -4.83
CA ALA A 117 -3.10 -37.51 -3.79
C ALA A 117 -1.63 -37.14 -4.19
N PRO A 118 -0.72 -37.00 -3.20
CA PRO A 118 0.69 -36.71 -3.44
C PRO A 118 1.51 -37.97 -3.77
N HIS A 119 2.53 -37.80 -4.63
CA HIS A 119 3.69 -38.69 -4.73
C HIS A 119 4.95 -37.94 -4.27
#